data_AF-A0A380TK62-F1
#
_entry.id   AF-A0A380TK62-F1
#
_cell.length_a   1.000
_cell.length_b   1.000
_cell.length_c   1.000
_cell.angle_alpha   90.00
_cell.angle_beta   90.00
_cell.angle_gamma   90.00
#
_symmetry.space_group_name_H-M   'P 1'
#
loop_
_entity.id
_entity.type
_entity.pdbx_description
1 polymer ?
#
loop_
_entity_poly.entity_id
_entity_poly.type
_entity_poly.pdbx_seq_one_letter_code
_entity_poly.pdbx_strand_id
1 'polypeptide(L)' 'MPTLRILEINPRHTLIRHMAARAEAGAGDAELADAAWLLLDQARILEGDPLPDPSAFARRLTAVMERGLAGA' A
#
# COMPACT_ATOMS: atom_id res chain seq x y z
N MET A 1 0.71 -13.08 24.59
CA MET A 1 1.57 -12.11 23.88
C MET A 1 0.99 -11.95 22.49
N PRO A 2 0.57 -10.76 22.04
CA PRO A 2 0.15 -10.60 20.65
C PRO A 2 1.36 -10.87 19.74
N THR A 3 1.21 -11.79 18.79
CA THR A 3 2.23 -12.10 17.79
C THR A 3 2.13 -11.09 16.65
N LEU A 4 3.23 -10.43 16.30
CA LEU A 4 3.29 -9.58 15.12
C LEU A 4 3.06 -10.44 13.87
N ARG A 5 2.27 -9.93 12.94
CA ARG A 5 1.99 -10.57 11.66
C ARG A 5 3.13 -10.28 10.68
N ILE A 6 3.47 -11.26 9.85
CA ILE A 6 4.48 -11.13 8.79
C ILE A 6 3.75 -10.79 7.49
N LEU A 7 4.14 -9.68 6.83
CA LEU A 7 3.68 -9.35 5.49
C LEU A 7 4.68 -9.92 4.48
N GLU A 8 4.31 -11.01 3.80
CA GLU A 8 5.12 -11.57 2.73
C GLU A 8 4.88 -10.80 1.43
N ILE A 9 5.97 -10.44 0.73
CA ILE A 9 5.91 -9.71 -0.54
C ILE A 9 6.53 -10.56 -1.66
N ASN A 10 5.97 -10.47 -2.87
CA ASN A 10 6.52 -11.12 -4.05
C ASN A 10 7.50 -10.17 -4.77
N PRO A 11 8.83 -10.42 -4.72
CA PRO A 11 9.83 -9.52 -5.32
C PRO A 11 9.80 -9.51 -6.86
N ARG A 12 9.12 -10.48 -7.48
CA ARG A 12 8.95 -10.55 -8.93
C ARG A 12 7.79 -9.71 -9.44
N HIS A 13 6.91 -9.24 -8.55
CA HIS A 13 5.74 -8.47 -8.92
C HIS A 13 6.13 -7.04 -9.33
N THR A 14 5.58 -6.55 -10.44
CA THR A 14 5.94 -5.25 -11.03
C THR A 14 5.71 -4.08 -10.06
N LEU A 15 4.60 -4.08 -9.31
CA LEU A 15 4.33 -3.06 -8.29
C LEU A 15 5.43 -2.99 -7.23
N ILE A 16 5.89 -4.14 -6.70
CA ILE A 16 6.92 -4.20 -5.67
C ILE A 16 8.25 -3.64 -6.19
N ARG A 17 8.60 -3.95 -7.45
CA ARG A 17 9.80 -3.40 -8.09
C ARG A 17 9.74 -1.88 -8.25
N HIS A 18 8.60 -1.33 -8.66
CA HIS A 18 8.43 0.11 -8.77
C HIS A 18 8.48 0.79 -7.40
N MET A 19 7.86 0.20 -6.37
CA MET A 19 7.93 0.70 -5.01
C MET A 19 9.36 0.70 -4.47
N ALA A 20 10.14 -0.36 -4.74
CA ALA A 20 11.55 -0.44 -4.36
C ALA A 20 12.40 0.66 -5.03
N ALA A 21 12.25 0.86 -6.34
CA ALA A 21 12.97 1.91 -7.06
C ALA A 21 12.63 3.32 -6.53
N ARG A 22 11.36 3.58 -6.17
CA ARG A 22 10.95 4.85 -5.55
C ARG A 22 11.52 5.02 -4.14
N ALA A 23 11.59 3.95 -3.36
CA ALA A 23 12.19 3.97 -2.03
C ALA A 23 13.69 4.33 -2.09
N GLU A 24 14.40 3.78 -3.07
CA GLU A 24 15.82 4.06 -3.32
C GLU A 24 16.06 5.52 -3.75
N ALA A 25 15.11 6.12 -4.46
CA ALA A 25 15.21 7.50 -4.95
C ALA A 25 15.07 8.57 -3.85
N GLY A 26 14.58 8.21 -2.65
CA GLY A 26 14.60 9.10 -1.47
C GLY A 26 13.49 8.84 -0.45
N ALA A 27 13.80 9.14 0.82
CA ALA A 27 12.85 9.09 1.93
C ALA A 27 12.02 10.39 1.96
N GLY A 28 10.73 10.32 1.60
CA GLY A 28 9.85 11.49 1.57
C GLY A 28 8.67 11.36 0.59
N ASP A 29 8.61 10.26 -0.14
CA ASP A 29 7.55 9.99 -1.08
C ASP A 29 6.26 9.58 -0.36
N ALA A 30 5.38 10.56 -0.12
CA ALA A 30 4.08 10.35 0.49
C ALA A 30 3.22 9.35 -0.32
N GLU A 31 3.38 9.30 -1.64
CA GLU A 31 2.65 8.36 -2.48
C GLU A 31 3.13 6.93 -2.29
N LEU A 32 4.45 6.73 -2.11
CA LEU A 32 5.02 5.43 -1.78
C LEU A 32 4.52 4.93 -0.42
N ALA A 33 4.44 5.82 0.58
CA ALA A 33 3.90 5.49 1.89
C ALA A 33 2.42 5.07 1.80
N ASP A 34 1.60 5.82 1.06
CA ASP A 34 0.19 5.46 0.84
C ASP A 34 0.05 4.14 0.09
N ALA A 35 0.87 3.89 -0.92
CA ALA A 35 0.88 2.62 -1.66
C ALA A 35 1.24 1.44 -0.75
N ALA A 36 2.20 1.60 0.16
CA ALA A 36 2.57 0.57 1.13
C ALA A 36 1.43 0.25 2.11
N TRP A 37 0.72 1.27 2.59
CA TRP A 37 -0.46 1.07 3.42
C TRP A 37 -1.59 0.35 2.67
N LEU A 38 -1.87 0.75 1.43
CA LEU A 38 -2.88 0.10 0.60
C LEU A 38 -2.52 -1.37 0.32
N LEU A 39 -1.25 -1.68 0.09
CA LEU A 39 -0.77 -3.06 -0.09
C LEU A 39 -1.02 -3.91 1.16
N LEU A 40 -0.72 -3.38 2.35
CA LEU A 40 -0.98 -4.05 3.62
C LEU A 40 -2.48 -4.26 3.87
N ASP A 41 -3.30 -3.26 3.61
CA ASP A 41 -4.74 -3.33 3.79
C ASP A 41 -5.38 -4.34 2.81
N GLN A 42 -4.89 -4.41 1.56
CA GLN A 42 -5.29 -5.47 0.62
C GLN A 42 -4.92 -6.87 1.11
N ALA A 43 -3.71 -7.06 1.66
CA ALA A 43 -3.30 -8.36 2.22
C ALA A 43 -4.24 -8.80 3.34
N ARG A 44 -4.64 -7.88 4.24
CA ARG A 44 -5.64 -8.16 5.28
C ARG A 44 -6.98 -8.58 4.70
N ILE A 45 -7.49 -7.85 3.70
CA ILE A 45 -8.76 -8.20 3.04
C ILE A 45 -8.71 -9.60 2.44
N LEU A 46 -7.59 -9.97 1.79
CA LEU A 46 -7.40 -11.30 1.19
C LEU A 46 -7.35 -12.42 2.23
N GLU A 47 -6.79 -12.15 3.42
CA GLU A 47 -6.76 -13.09 4.55
C GLU A 47 -8.09 -13.13 5.34
N GLY A 48 -9.06 -12.29 4.99
CA GLY A 48 -10.33 -12.17 5.71
C GLY A 48 -10.22 -11.38 7.02
N ASP A 49 -9.13 -10.65 7.21
CA ASP A 49 -8.91 -9.83 8.39
C ASP A 49 -9.58 -8.46 8.29
N PRO A 50 -10.11 -7.94 9.41
CA PRO A 50 -10.66 -6.61 9.45
C PRO A 50 -9.58 -5.56 9.19
N LEU A 51 -9.94 -4.53 8.43
CA LEU A 51 -9.12 -3.34 8.33
C LEU A 51 -9.11 -2.60 9.68
N PRO A 52 -7.94 -2.24 10.24
CA PRO A 52 -7.89 -1.52 11.50
C PRO A 52 -8.39 -0.07 11.38
N ASP A 53 -8.32 0.52 10.18
CA ASP A 53 -8.86 1.84 9.89
C ASP A 53 -9.47 1.89 8.47
N PRO A 54 -10.76 1.51 8.33
CA PRO A 54 -11.46 1.55 7.05
C PRO A 54 -11.53 2.95 6.43
N SER A 55 -11.58 4.00 7.26
CA SER A 55 -11.64 5.39 6.79
C SER A 55 -10.31 5.86 6.21
N ALA A 56 -9.18 5.47 6.80
CA ALA A 56 -7.86 5.73 6.21
C ALA A 56 -7.66 4.96 4.91
N PHE A 57 -8.07 3.69 4.85
CA PHE A 57 -8.04 2.91 3.61
C PHE A 57 -8.83 3.59 2.49
N ALA A 58 -10.09 3.97 2.75
CA ALA A 58 -10.94 4.63 1.77
C ALA A 58 -10.33 5.95 1.27
N ARG A 59 -9.80 6.78 2.18
CA ARG A 59 -9.11 8.03 1.81
C ARG A 59 -7.91 7.80 0.90
N ARG A 60 -7.02 6.84 1.24
CA ARG A 60 -5.85 6.52 0.41
C ARG A 60 -6.26 5.98 -0.96
N LEU A 61 -7.27 5.11 -1.00
CA LEU A 61 -7.76 4.53 -2.25
C LEU A 61 -8.35 5.62 -3.15
N THR A 62 -9.19 6.51 -2.62
CA THR A 62 -9.73 7.66 -3.35
C THR A 62 -8.61 8.54 -3.89
N ALA A 63 -7.61 8.87 -3.09
CA ALA A 63 -6.50 9.70 -3.53
C ALA A 63 -5.70 9.05 -4.69
N VAL A 64 -5.51 7.72 -4.67
CA VAL A 64 -4.89 6.98 -5.79
C VAL A 64 -5.78 7.04 -7.03
N MET A 65 -7.09 6.84 -6.89
CA MET A 65 -8.03 6.91 -8.02
C MET A 65 -8.07 8.31 -8.64
N GLU A 66 -8.14 9.36 -7.82
CA GLU A 66 -8.11 10.75 -8.28
C GLU A 66 -6.84 11.06 -9.07
N ARG A 67 -5.66 10.64 -8.59
CA ARG A 67 -4.40 10.81 -9.33
C ARG A 67 -4.39 10.05 -10.64
N GLY A 68 -4.91 8.82 -10.65
CA GLY A 68 -5.00 8.00 -11.87
C GLY A 68 -5.93 8.58 -12.93
N LEU A 69 -6.95 9.34 -12.52
CA LEU A 69 -7.91 9.99 -13.41
C LEU A 69 -7.48 11.42 -13.80
N ALA A 70 -6.78 12.14 -12.92
CA ALA A 70 -6.30 13.50 -13.19
C ALA A 70 -5.12 13.54 -14.16
N GLY A 71 -4.47 12.40 -14.42
CA GLY A 71 -3.43 12.22 -15.43
C GLY A 71 -3.93 11.70 -16.78
N ALA A 72 -5.24 11.69 -17.03
CA ALA A 72 -5.88 11.31 -18.29
C ALA A 72 -6.45 12.52 -19.05
#